data_AF-A0A3D1KIB9-F1
#
_entry.id   AF-A0A3D1KIB9-F1
#
_cell.length_a   1.000
_cell.length_b   1.000
_cell.length_c   1.000
_cell.angle_alpha   90.00
_cell.angle_beta   90.00
_cell.angle_gamma   90.00
#
_symmetry.space_group_name_H-M   'P 1'
#
loop_
_entity.id
_entity.type
_entity.pdbx_description
1 polymer ?
#
loop_
_entity_poly.entity_id
_entity_poly.type
_entity_poly.pdbx_seq_one_letter_code
_entity_poly.pdbx_strand_id
1 'polypeptide(L)'
;MKRIYYILPPLIAAMALATVEAQEIQSIPKVVVNITIDRLRSDYMNAFLPIYGQDGFKRLLKEGRVYTHAEYPQSRLNRAACVA
;
A
#
# COMPACT_ATOMS: atom_id res chain seq x y z
N MET A 1 25.60 -34.86 -34.68
CA MET A 1 24.50 -34.64 -33.72
C MET A 1 24.94 -34.62 -32.25
N LYS A 2 25.97 -35.36 -31.80
CA LYS A 2 26.43 -35.34 -30.39
C LYS A 2 27.02 -34.01 -29.88
N ARG A 3 27.57 -33.16 -30.76
CA ARG A 3 28.19 -31.88 -30.37
C ARG A 3 27.22 -30.84 -29.81
N ILE A 4 25.94 -30.88 -30.21
CA ILE A 4 24.91 -29.94 -29.75
C ILE A 4 24.55 -30.15 -28.27
N TYR A 5 24.71 -31.38 -27.76
CA TYR A 5 24.35 -31.74 -26.38
C TYR A 5 25.35 -31.20 -25.34
N TYR A 6 26.56 -30.80 -25.74
CA TYR A 6 27.57 -30.25 -24.82
C TYR A 6 27.37 -28.77 -24.52
N ILE A 7 26.66 -28.05 -25.38
CA ILE A 7 26.42 -26.59 -25.27
C ILE A 7 25.07 -26.25 -24.63
N LEU A 8 24.12 -27.19 -24.63
CA LEU A 8 22.80 -27.01 -24.06
C LEU A 8 22.79 -26.93 -22.51
N PRO A 9 23.47 -27.81 -21.75
CA PRO A 9 23.55 -27.68 -20.30
C PRO A 9 24.23 -26.40 -19.79
N PRO A 10 25.37 -25.91 -20.33
CA PRO A 10 25.97 -24.66 -19.86
C PRO A 10 25.12 -23.44 -20.24
N LEU A 11 24.38 -23.48 -21.35
CA LEU A 11 23.46 -22.40 -21.72
C LEU A 11 22.29 -22.29 -20.74
N ILE A 12 21.68 -23.43 -20.35
CA ILE A 12 20.62 -23.46 -19.34
C ILE A 12 21.16 -23.00 -17.97
N ALA A 13 22.36 -23.44 -17.60
CA ALA A 13 23.01 -23.00 -16.36
C ALA A 13 23.30 -21.49 -16.36
N ALA A 14 23.76 -20.93 -17.49
CA ALA A 14 23.99 -19.49 -17.63
C ALA A 14 22.70 -18.67 -17.55
N MET A 15 21.61 -19.16 -18.15
CA MET A 15 20.30 -18.51 -18.07
C MET A 15 19.70 -18.56 -16.65
N ALA A 16 19.90 -19.67 -15.92
CA ALA A 16 19.45 -19.79 -14.53
C ALA A 16 20.21 -18.87 -13.57
N LEU A 17 21.48 -18.56 -13.86
CA LEU A 17 22.27 -17.58 -13.12
C LEU A 17 21.89 -16.13 -13.44
N ALA A 18 21.41 -15.87 -14.66
CA ALA A 18 20.95 -14.54 -15.08
C ALA A 18 19.60 -14.14 -14.45
N THR A 19 18.80 -15.11 -14.00
CA THR A 19 17.53 -14.87 -13.29
C THR A 19 17.70 -14.70 -11.78
N VAL A 20 18.92 -14.52 -11.28
CA VAL A 20 19.12 -14.00 -9.92
C VAL A 20 18.79 -12.51 -9.96
N GLU A 21 17.50 -12.21 -10.10
CA GLU A 21 16.97 -10.90 -9.78
C GLU A 21 17.35 -10.63 -8.32
N ALA A 22 18.12 -9.56 -8.10
CA ALA A 22 18.31 -9.03 -6.76
C ALA A 22 16.92 -8.91 -6.15
N GLN A 23 16.67 -9.59 -5.02
CA GLN A 23 15.41 -9.46 -4.31
C GLN A 23 15.20 -7.96 -4.10
N GLU A 24 14.27 -7.35 -4.84
CA GLU A 24 13.87 -5.98 -4.59
C GLU A 24 13.36 -6.00 -3.16
N ILE A 25 14.19 -5.52 -2.24
CA ILE A 25 13.80 -5.33 -0.86
C ILE A 25 12.69 -4.30 -0.95
N GLN A 26 11.45 -4.79 -0.86
CA GLN A 26 10.27 -3.94 -0.94
C GLN A 26 10.48 -2.82 0.07
N SER A 27 10.53 -1.59 -0.41
CA SER A 27 10.96 -0.45 0.39
C SER A 27 10.03 -0.32 1.60
N ILE A 28 10.52 -0.70 2.78
CA ILE A 28 9.74 -0.66 4.01
C ILE A 28 9.61 0.81 4.42
N PRO A 29 8.39 1.31 4.67
CA PRO A 29 8.21 2.67 5.16
C PRO A 29 8.96 2.84 6.48
N LYS A 30 9.88 3.81 6.54
CA LYS A 30 10.63 4.12 7.77
C LYS A 30 9.74 4.71 8.86
N VAL A 31 8.63 5.34 8.47
CA VAL A 31 7.68 5.99 9.35
C VAL A 31 6.27 5.74 8.82
N VAL A 32 5.36 5.41 9.73
CA VAL A 32 3.92 5.35 9.48
C VAL A 32 3.25 6.29 10.46
N VAL A 33 2.47 7.24 9.95
CA VAL A 33 1.69 8.17 10.77
C VAL A 33 0.23 7.78 10.65
N ASN A 34 -0.39 7.45 11.79
CA ASN A 34 -1.83 7.24 11.88
C ASN A 34 -2.49 8.52 12.41
N ILE A 35 -3.50 9.02 11.70
CA ILE A 35 -4.24 10.22 12.09
C ILE A 35 -5.69 9.81 12.27
N THR A 36 -6.18 9.90 13.49
CA THR A 36 -7.59 9.73 13.83
C THR A 36 -8.23 11.07 14.12
N ILE A 37 -9.46 11.22 13.64
CA ILE A 37 -10.24 12.45 13.82
C ILE A 37 -11.55 12.05 14.47
N ASP A 38 -11.72 12.47 15.72
CA ASP A 38 -12.92 12.19 16.46
C ASP A 38 -14.15 12.78 15.76
N ARG A 39 -15.17 11.94 15.61
CA ARG A 39 -16.48 12.30 15.02
C ARG A 39 -16.41 12.84 13.59
N LEU A 40 -15.40 12.44 12.81
CA LEU A 40 -15.37 12.75 11.39
C LEU A 40 -16.44 11.95 10.64
N ARG A 41 -17.52 12.61 10.24
CA ARG A 41 -18.53 12.00 9.39
C ARG A 41 -18.08 12.02 7.93
N SER A 42 -18.37 10.95 7.19
CA SER A 42 -17.93 10.80 5.79
C SER A 42 -18.50 11.87 4.86
N ASP A 43 -19.67 12.43 5.14
CA ASP A 43 -20.28 13.49 4.34
C ASP A 43 -19.48 14.80 4.36
N TYR A 44 -18.71 15.06 5.42
CA TYR A 44 -17.82 16.22 5.52
C TYR A 44 -16.66 16.18 4.52
N MET A 45 -16.28 14.99 4.06
CA MET A 45 -15.26 14.85 3.02
C MET A 45 -15.71 15.40 1.67
N ASN A 46 -17.02 15.47 1.42
CA ASN A 46 -17.59 16.01 0.18
C ASN A 46 -18.14 17.43 0.37
N ALA A 47 -18.90 17.67 1.44
CA ALA A 47 -19.59 18.93 1.69
C ALA A 47 -18.63 20.13 1.80
N PHE A 48 -17.43 19.91 2.34
CA PHE A 48 -16.44 20.96 2.58
C PHE A 48 -15.26 20.92 1.61
N LEU A 49 -15.33 20.13 0.52
CA LEU A 49 -14.29 20.14 -0.53
C LEU A 49 -13.95 21.55 -1.05
N PRO A 50 -14.91 22.47 -1.26
CA PRO A 50 -14.58 23.79 -1.78
C PRO A 50 -13.61 24.57 -0.87
N ILE A 51 -13.66 24.36 0.44
CA ILE A 51 -12.87 25.10 1.43
C ILE A 51 -11.58 24.39 1.86
N TYR A 52 -11.37 23.12 1.47
CA TYR A 52 -10.11 22.42 1.76
C TYR A 52 -8.97 22.90 0.86
N GLY A 53 -7.77 23.05 1.44
CA GLY A 53 -6.53 23.27 0.71
C GLY A 53 -6.11 22.05 -0.12
N GLN A 54 -5.20 22.24 -1.07
CA GLN A 54 -4.77 21.18 -2.00
C GLN A 54 -3.95 20.07 -1.31
N ASP A 55 -3.09 20.42 -0.36
CA ASP A 55 -2.13 19.50 0.27
C ASP A 55 -2.66 18.71 1.48
N GLY A 56 -3.96 18.82 1.77
CA GLY A 56 -4.62 18.14 2.90
C GLY A 56 -5.49 16.97 2.44
N PHE A 57 -6.76 16.97 2.88
CA PHE A 57 -7.75 15.94 2.50
C PHE A 57 -7.87 15.77 0.98
N LYS A 58 -7.77 16.86 0.18
CA LYS A 58 -7.80 16.77 -1.28
C LYS A 58 -6.70 15.86 -1.84
N ARG A 59 -5.45 16.04 -1.39
CA ARG A 59 -4.33 15.19 -1.77
C ARG A 59 -4.55 13.75 -1.33
N LEU A 60 -4.96 13.53 -0.08
CA LEU A 60 -5.21 12.18 0.45
C LEU A 60 -6.32 11.44 -0.30
N LEU A 61 -7.41 12.13 -0.68
CA LEU A 61 -8.50 11.54 -1.46
C LEU A 61 -8.09 11.25 -2.91
N LYS A 62 -7.19 12.06 -3.49
CA LYS A 62 -6.73 11.93 -4.88
C LYS A 62 -5.65 10.86 -5.05
N GLU A 63 -4.67 10.84 -4.15
CA GLU A 63 -3.46 10.01 -4.27
C GLU A 63 -3.51 8.76 -3.37
N GLY A 64 -4.34 8.79 -2.33
CA GLY A 64 -4.48 7.70 -1.39
C GLY A 64 -5.52 6.65 -1.79
N ARG A 65 -5.91 5.86 -0.80
CA ARG A 65 -6.97 4.86 -0.91
C ARG A 65 -8.06 5.19 0.10
N VAL A 66 -9.31 5.16 -0.35
CA VAL A 66 -10.49 5.45 0.46
C VAL A 66 -11.31 4.17 0.57
N TYR A 67 -11.54 3.74 1.81
CA TYR A 67 -12.44 2.62 2.12
C TYR A 67 -13.81 3.20 2.48
N THR A 68 -14.78 3.03 1.58
CA THR A 68 -16.13 3.60 1.74
C THR A 68 -17.06 2.72 2.58
N HIS A 69 -16.71 1.44 2.74
CA HIS A 69 -17.49 0.47 3.49
C HIS A 69 -16.64 -0.07 4.65
N ALA A 70 -16.60 0.70 5.73
CA ALA A 70 -15.94 0.33 6.97
C ALA A 70 -17.01 0.10 8.04
N GLU A 71 -17.11 -1.14 8.51
CA GLU A 71 -17.98 -1.50 9.61
C GLU A 71 -17.15 -1.62 10.90
N TYR A 72 -17.64 -1.02 11.97
CA TYR A 72 -17.10 -1.25 13.31
C TYR A 72 -17.99 -2.31 13.96
N PRO A 73 -17.54 -3.58 14.06
CA PRO A 73 -18.35 -4.67 14.64
C PRO A 73 -18.58 -4.50 16.16
N GLN A 74 -18.08 -3.41 16.74
CA GLN A 74 -18.10 -3.14 18.18
C GLN A 74 -19.35 -2.35 18.54
N SER A 75 -20.14 -2.86 19.48
CA SER A 75 -21.38 -2.21 19.94
C SER A 75 -21.15 -1.00 20.86
N ARG A 76 -19.93 -0.81 21.38
CA ARG A 76 -19.57 0.33 22.24
C ARG A 76 -18.19 0.85 21.88
N LEU A 77 -18.12 2.14 21.55
CA LEU A 77 -16.86 2.88 21.50
C LEU A 77 -16.27 2.88 22.91
N ASN A 78 -15.26 2.05 23.16
CA ASN A 78 -14.48 2.08 24.39
C ASN A 78 -13.13 2.75 24.12
N ARG A 79 -12.43 3.19 25.17
CA ARG A 79 -11.12 3.84 25.01
C ARG A 79 -10.07 2.95 24.33
N ALA A 80 -10.23 1.64 24.39
CA ALA A 80 -9.34 0.69 23.72
C ALA A 80 -9.59 0.61 22.19
N ALA A 81 -10.78 0.98 21.73
CA ALA A 81 -11.16 1.07 20.33
C ALA A 81 -10.81 2.42 19.71
N CYS A 82 -10.71 3.48 20.52
CA CYS A 82 -10.09 4.72 20.11
C CYS A 82 -8.59 4.48 19.91
N VAL A 83 -8.08 4.75 18.71
CA VAL A 83 -6.63 4.88 18.51
C VAL A 83 -6.20 6.10 19.31
N ALA A 84 -5.35 5.86 20.32
CA ALA A 84 -4.93 6.83 21.33
C ALA A 84 -4.29 8.09 20.73
#